data_AF-A0A4Z2B1H3-F1
#
_entry.id   AF-A0A4Z2B1H3-F1
#
_cell.length_a   1.000
_cell.length_b   1.000
_cell.length_c   1.000
_cell.angle_alpha   90.00
_cell.angle_beta   90.00
_cell.angle_gamma   90.00
#
_symmetry.space_group_name_H-M   'P 1'
#
loop_
_entity.id
_entity.type
_entity.pdbx_description
1 polymer ?
#
loop_
_entity_poly.entity_id
_entity_poly.type
_entity_poly.pdbx_seq_one_letter_code
_entity_poly.pdbx_strand_id
1 'polypeptide(L)'
;MAESSFPSPPELYCPLCADALRDPVTIPCGDTYCLECIKIYWDQFDHMGVYSCPQCRATFTPRPVLRHNLPDVNHEPRRQLPELMPFPYMHRESYCDFCVGRRNKAVKSCLMCLAYYCETHVKPHYESSTFKRHKLVDETGHLDRKICPQHEKGLELFCRSDQMCICVLCTVREHRGHNIASAEEERIEKQKILVVTQSEVQYIIQERMKELQELKHNVDVLKSGAQRAQAESDKTFHEMLQAVERWKAEINQMIMANMQAAMAQADGYVERLEQEIMELQRRDAELRQILETEDNIHFLQNFPTLCVPPEGHGAQSSNQPSVFLRRDEQDGHRHEGTSG
;
A
#
# COMPACT_ATOMS: atom_id res chain seq x y z
N MET A 1 34.25 15.32 -50.67
CA MET A 1 34.30 13.92 -50.21
C MET A 1 33.84 13.93 -48.77
N ALA A 2 32.60 13.52 -48.51
CA ALA A 2 32.05 13.41 -47.17
C ALA A 2 31.99 11.92 -46.84
N GLU A 3 32.78 11.49 -45.84
CA GLU A 3 32.76 10.14 -45.31
C GLU A 3 31.42 9.91 -44.60
N SER A 4 30.65 8.96 -45.10
CA SER A 4 29.41 8.49 -44.49
C SER A 4 29.75 7.50 -43.38
N SER A 5 29.78 7.97 -42.14
CA SER A 5 29.80 7.10 -40.97
C SER A 5 28.45 6.40 -40.83
N PHE A 6 28.42 5.09 -41.09
CA PHE A 6 27.29 4.24 -40.72
C PHE A 6 27.18 4.20 -39.19
N PRO A 7 25.98 4.38 -38.60
CA PRO A 7 25.81 4.15 -37.17
C PRO A 7 25.99 2.65 -36.88
N SER A 8 26.94 2.32 -36.01
CA SER A 8 27.13 0.98 -35.47
C SER A 8 25.83 0.50 -34.80
N PRO A 9 25.46 -0.79 -34.92
CA PRO A 9 24.27 -1.32 -34.27
C PRO A 9 24.37 -1.15 -32.74
N PRO A 10 23.23 -0.94 -32.04
CA PRO A 10 23.22 -0.74 -30.60
C PRO A 10 23.89 -1.93 -29.91
N GLU A 11 24.92 -1.66 -29.10
CA GLU A 11 25.57 -2.66 -28.28
C GLU A 11 24.54 -3.26 -27.33
N LEU A 12 24.29 -4.56 -27.46
CA LEU A 12 23.36 -5.28 -26.60
C LEU A 12 24.06 -5.56 -25.25
N TYR A 13 23.49 -5.05 -24.16
CA TYR A 13 24.00 -5.23 -22.79
C TYR A 13 23.25 -6.35 -22.05
N CYS A 14 23.98 -7.08 -21.21
CA CYS A 14 23.42 -8.12 -20.35
C CYS A 14 22.75 -7.49 -19.10
N PRO A 15 21.46 -7.72 -18.85
CA PRO A 15 20.76 -7.16 -17.68
C PRO A 15 21.25 -7.67 -16.33
N LEU A 16 21.95 -8.81 -16.30
CA LEU A 16 22.46 -9.42 -15.06
C LEU A 16 23.83 -8.90 -14.64
N CYS A 17 24.71 -8.58 -15.60
CA CYS A 17 26.05 -8.06 -15.32
C CYS A 17 26.26 -6.61 -15.75
N ALA A 18 25.25 -5.98 -16.37
CA ALA A 18 25.27 -4.59 -16.87
C ALA A 18 26.45 -4.26 -17.80
N ASP A 19 26.93 -5.27 -18.53
CA ASP A 19 28.10 -5.20 -19.41
C ASP A 19 27.73 -5.78 -20.79
N ALA A 20 28.58 -5.57 -21.80
CA ALA A 20 28.38 -6.11 -23.14
C ALA A 20 28.17 -7.64 -23.08
N LEU A 21 27.21 -8.15 -23.87
CA LEU A 21 26.87 -9.57 -23.87
C LEU A 21 28.08 -10.44 -24.24
N ARG A 22 28.53 -11.27 -23.30
CA ARG A 22 29.52 -12.32 -23.51
C ARG A 22 28.80 -13.65 -23.67
N ASP A 23 28.95 -14.26 -24.84
CA ASP A 23 28.28 -15.52 -25.19
C ASP A 23 26.75 -15.43 -24.98
N PRO A 24 26.06 -14.62 -25.81
CA PRO A 24 24.65 -14.34 -25.63
C PRO A 24 23.79 -15.59 -25.85
N VAL A 25 22.97 -15.90 -24.85
CA VAL A 25 21.93 -16.91 -24.95
C VAL A 25 20.56 -16.28 -24.80
N THR A 26 19.66 -16.66 -25.69
CA THR A 26 18.26 -16.23 -25.65
C THR A 26 17.44 -17.32 -24.98
N ILE A 27 16.81 -17.00 -23.85
CA ILE A 27 15.95 -17.94 -23.13
C ILE A 27 14.54 -17.97 -23.74
N PRO A 28 13.66 -18.96 -23.42
CA PRO A 28 12.42 -19.17 -24.16
C PRO A 28 11.42 -17.99 -24.16
N CYS A 29 11.55 -17.02 -23.25
CA CYS A 29 10.75 -15.79 -23.26
C CYS A 29 11.28 -14.70 -24.23
N GLY A 30 12.43 -14.92 -24.87
CA GLY A 30 13.04 -13.97 -25.82
C GLY A 30 14.08 -13.04 -25.22
N ASP A 31 14.21 -12.99 -23.90
CA ASP A 31 15.25 -12.21 -23.22
C ASP A 31 16.64 -12.84 -23.42
N THR A 32 17.67 -11.99 -23.55
CA THR A 32 19.04 -12.44 -23.83
C THR A 32 20.00 -12.03 -22.71
N TYR A 33 20.83 -12.98 -22.29
CA TYR A 33 21.81 -12.82 -21.21
C TYR A 33 23.15 -13.43 -21.62
N CYS A 34 24.22 -13.12 -20.88
CA CYS A 34 25.43 -13.93 -20.94
C CYS A 34 25.11 -15.35 -20.44
N LEU A 35 25.62 -16.37 -21.13
CA LEU A 35 25.43 -17.79 -20.75
C LEU A 35 25.71 -18.03 -19.27
N GLU A 36 26.83 -17.50 -18.78
CA GLU A 36 27.26 -17.73 -17.40
C GLU A 36 26.39 -16.98 -16.39
N CYS A 37 25.93 -15.77 -16.73
CA CYS A 37 25.10 -14.96 -15.83
C CYS A 37 23.74 -15.64 -15.57
N ILE A 38 23.09 -16.14 -16.62
CA ILE A 38 21.79 -16.79 -16.47
C ILE A 38 21.91 -18.18 -15.83
N LYS A 39 23.03 -18.89 -16.02
CA LYS A 39 23.33 -20.13 -15.30
C LYS A 39 23.44 -19.89 -13.79
N ILE A 40 24.30 -18.96 -13.37
CA ILE A 40 24.49 -18.60 -11.96
C ILE A 40 23.17 -18.17 -11.32
N TYR A 41 22.38 -17.37 -12.02
CA TYR A 41 21.06 -16.96 -11.54
C TYR A 41 20.14 -18.16 -11.30
N TRP A 42 20.06 -19.11 -12.24
CA TRP A 42 19.23 -20.31 -12.10
C TRP A 42 19.75 -21.33 -11.09
N ASP A 43 21.08 -21.47 -10.95
CA ASP A 43 21.69 -22.41 -9.99
C ASP A 43 21.28 -22.10 -8.53
N GLN A 44 21.02 -20.83 -8.20
CA GLN A 44 20.53 -20.43 -6.87
C GLN A 44 19.16 -21.03 -6.54
N PHE A 45 18.36 -21.33 -7.56
CA PHE A 45 16.99 -21.82 -7.43
C PHE A 45 16.84 -23.30 -7.82
N ASP A 46 17.93 -24.03 -8.00
CA ASP A 46 17.89 -25.47 -8.36
C ASP A 46 17.10 -26.31 -7.35
N HIS A 47 17.17 -25.96 -6.05
CA HIS A 47 16.42 -26.63 -4.98
C HIS A 47 14.90 -26.45 -5.07
N MET A 48 14.43 -25.41 -5.76
CA MET A 48 13.00 -25.13 -5.98
C MET A 48 12.46 -25.85 -7.22
N GLY A 49 13.34 -26.29 -8.13
CA GLY A 49 12.95 -26.94 -9.40
C GLY A 49 12.18 -26.04 -10.38
N VAL A 50 12.04 -24.74 -10.07
CA VAL A 50 11.33 -23.74 -10.87
C VAL A 50 12.29 -22.61 -11.21
N TYR A 51 12.51 -22.39 -12.50
CA TYR A 51 13.45 -21.40 -13.01
C TYR A 51 12.69 -20.20 -13.56
N SER A 52 13.10 -18.98 -13.25
CA SER A 52 12.41 -17.78 -13.72
C SER A 52 13.30 -16.87 -14.56
N CYS A 53 12.70 -16.12 -15.48
CA CYS A 53 13.39 -15.05 -16.19
C CYS A 53 13.61 -13.85 -15.23
N PRO A 54 14.84 -13.30 -15.11
CA PRO A 54 15.11 -12.12 -14.30
C PRO A 54 14.32 -10.87 -14.71
N GLN A 55 14.02 -10.70 -16.00
CA GLN A 55 13.33 -9.51 -16.52
C GLN A 55 11.81 -9.66 -16.51
N CYS A 56 11.26 -10.66 -17.21
CA CYS A 56 9.81 -10.80 -17.38
C CYS A 56 9.16 -11.75 -16.35
N ARG A 57 9.95 -12.40 -15.49
CA ARG A 57 9.49 -13.35 -14.45
C ARG A 57 8.74 -14.58 -14.99
N ALA A 58 8.82 -14.85 -16.29
CA ALA A 58 8.32 -16.09 -16.88
C ALA A 58 8.99 -17.30 -16.22
N THR A 59 8.20 -18.31 -15.81
CA THR A 59 8.69 -19.51 -15.13
C THR A 59 8.82 -20.71 -16.07
N PHE A 60 9.80 -21.56 -15.82
CA PHE A 60 10.16 -22.70 -16.65
C PHE A 60 10.38 -23.95 -15.78
N THR A 61 9.70 -25.04 -16.13
CA THR A 61 9.86 -26.38 -15.57
C THR A 61 9.75 -27.42 -16.69
N PRO A 62 10.78 -28.23 -16.98
CA PRO A 62 12.10 -28.31 -16.36
C PRO A 62 13.04 -27.14 -16.73
N ARG A 63 14.28 -27.14 -16.20
CA ARG A 63 15.31 -26.13 -16.52
C ARG A 63 15.52 -26.01 -18.04
N PRO A 64 15.43 -24.81 -18.63
CA PRO A 64 15.67 -24.62 -20.05
C PRO A 64 17.10 -25.01 -20.45
N VAL A 65 17.24 -25.71 -21.57
CA VAL A 65 18.54 -26.01 -22.17
C VAL A 65 19.03 -24.77 -22.93
N LEU A 66 20.12 -24.17 -22.46
CA LEU A 66 20.75 -23.00 -23.10
C LEU A 66 21.59 -23.45 -24.30
N ARG A 67 21.34 -22.88 -25.48
CA ARG A 67 22.13 -23.10 -26.71
C ARG A 67 22.78 -21.78 -27.13
N HIS A 68 23.98 -21.85 -27.69
CA HIS A 68 24.71 -20.69 -28.18
C HIS A 68 24.02 -20.17 -29.45
N ASN A 69 23.81 -18.86 -29.53
CA ASN A 69 23.27 -18.22 -30.74
C ASN A 69 24.40 -18.09 -31.78
N LEU A 70 24.52 -19.04 -32.71
CA LEU A 70 25.36 -18.83 -33.91
C LEU A 70 24.59 -17.96 -34.92
N PRO A 71 25.22 -16.95 -35.55
CA PRO A 71 24.57 -16.11 -36.53
C PRO A 71 24.39 -16.89 -37.85
N ASP A 72 23.23 -17.52 -38.04
CA ASP A 72 22.84 -18.13 -39.31
C ASP A 72 22.12 -17.08 -40.19
N VAL A 73 22.88 -16.48 -41.11
CA VAL A 73 22.37 -15.62 -42.18
C VAL A 73 21.81 -16.51 -43.28
N ASN A 74 20.60 -17.02 -43.08
CA ASN A 74 19.62 -17.36 -44.12
C ASN A 74 18.47 -18.18 -43.53
N HIS A 75 17.41 -17.51 -43.08
CA HIS A 75 16.10 -18.16 -43.01
C HIS A 75 14.98 -17.15 -43.21
N GLU A 76 14.12 -17.46 -44.19
CA GLU A 76 12.76 -16.93 -44.34
C GLU A 76 12.06 -16.78 -42.98
N PRO A 77 11.14 -15.81 -42.83
CA PRO A 77 10.51 -15.53 -41.54
C PRO A 77 9.74 -16.77 -41.05
N ARG A 78 10.35 -17.51 -40.12
CA ARG A 78 9.66 -18.51 -39.32
C ARG A 78 8.53 -17.76 -38.62
N ARG A 79 7.31 -18.14 -39.03
CA ARG A 79 6.06 -17.68 -38.44
C ARG A 79 6.19 -17.64 -36.92
N GLN A 80 5.86 -16.48 -36.37
CA GLN A 80 5.75 -16.19 -34.94
C GLN A 80 5.23 -17.41 -34.17
N LEU A 81 6.02 -17.91 -33.23
CA LEU A 81 5.51 -18.77 -32.17
C LEU A 81 4.59 -17.89 -31.32
N PRO A 82 3.30 -18.22 -31.15
CA PRO A 82 2.41 -17.39 -30.35
C PRO A 82 2.89 -17.27 -28.90
N GLU A 83 2.87 -16.03 -28.43
CA GLU A 83 2.89 -15.59 -27.04
C GLU A 83 2.21 -16.60 -26.09
N LEU A 84 2.88 -16.95 -25.00
CA LEU A 84 2.30 -17.76 -23.92
C LEU A 84 1.26 -16.93 -23.17
N MET A 85 0.07 -16.85 -23.77
CA MET A 85 -1.19 -16.54 -23.11
C MET A 85 -1.44 -17.58 -21.98
N PRO A 86 -2.12 -17.18 -20.89
CA PRO A 86 -2.40 -18.06 -19.76
C PRO A 86 -3.08 -19.34 -20.25
N PHE A 87 -2.44 -20.49 -19.97
CA PHE A 87 -2.84 -21.84 -20.38
C PHE A 87 -4.25 -21.90 -20.98
N PRO A 88 -4.40 -21.75 -22.31
CA PRO A 88 -5.55 -22.34 -22.92
C PRO A 88 -5.22 -23.83 -22.90
N TYR A 89 -5.81 -24.56 -21.97
CA TYR A 89 -6.08 -25.98 -22.17
C TYR A 89 -6.95 -26.04 -23.44
N MET A 90 -6.29 -25.97 -24.60
CA MET A 90 -6.88 -26.29 -25.86
C MET A 90 -7.08 -27.79 -25.76
N HIS A 91 -8.22 -28.19 -25.19
CA HIS A 91 -8.93 -29.37 -25.65
C HIS A 91 -9.07 -29.18 -27.16
N ARG A 92 -8.01 -29.50 -27.91
CA ARG A 92 -8.10 -29.63 -29.36
C ARG A 92 -9.02 -30.82 -29.51
N GLU A 93 -10.30 -30.52 -29.74
CA GLU A 93 -11.33 -31.54 -29.83
C GLU A 93 -10.87 -32.54 -30.89
N SER A 94 -10.56 -33.75 -30.43
CA SER A 94 -10.13 -34.81 -31.33
C SER A 94 -11.39 -35.33 -32.01
N TYR A 95 -11.36 -35.50 -33.33
CA TYR A 95 -12.51 -35.95 -34.10
C TYR A 95 -12.30 -37.39 -34.58
N CYS A 96 -13.37 -38.15 -34.72
CA CYS A 96 -13.29 -39.53 -35.18
C CYS A 96 -12.70 -39.62 -36.59
N ASP A 97 -11.75 -40.54 -36.80
CA ASP A 97 -11.07 -40.76 -38.10
C ASP A 97 -11.89 -41.57 -39.11
N PHE A 98 -12.97 -42.22 -38.66
CA PHE A 98 -13.75 -43.17 -39.45
C PHE A 98 -15.14 -42.63 -39.87
N CYS A 99 -15.49 -41.42 -39.44
CA CYS A 99 -16.74 -40.78 -39.87
C CYS A 99 -16.69 -40.41 -41.35
N VAL A 100 -17.70 -40.86 -42.12
CA VAL A 100 -17.92 -40.41 -43.49
C VAL A 100 -18.72 -39.11 -43.47
N GLY A 101 -18.17 -38.03 -44.02
CA GLY A 101 -18.80 -36.70 -44.03
C GLY A 101 -18.44 -35.86 -42.80
N ARG A 102 -19.44 -35.37 -42.06
CA ARG A 102 -19.21 -34.58 -40.84
C ARG A 102 -18.56 -35.48 -39.78
N ARG A 103 -17.35 -35.13 -39.33
CA ARG A 103 -16.64 -35.87 -38.28
C ARG A 103 -17.26 -35.60 -36.91
N ASN A 104 -17.63 -36.67 -36.21
CA ASN A 104 -18.13 -36.59 -34.83
C ASN A 104 -16.96 -36.44 -33.84
N LYS A 105 -17.22 -35.83 -32.68
CA LYS A 105 -16.25 -35.74 -31.58
C LYS A 105 -15.81 -37.15 -31.16
N ALA A 106 -14.51 -37.34 -31.01
CA ALA A 106 -13.95 -38.59 -30.52
C ALA A 106 -14.08 -38.67 -29.00
N VAL A 107 -14.47 -39.83 -28.52
CA VAL A 107 -14.66 -40.15 -27.09
C VAL A 107 -13.56 -41.08 -26.57
N LYS A 108 -12.94 -41.84 -27.47
CA LYS A 108 -11.84 -42.76 -27.16
C LYS A 108 -10.81 -42.70 -28.28
N SER A 109 -9.56 -42.99 -27.93
CA SER A 109 -8.51 -43.33 -28.89
C SER A 109 -8.00 -44.74 -28.65
N CYS A 110 -7.59 -45.42 -29.70
CA CYS A 110 -7.04 -46.78 -29.62
C CYS A 110 -5.52 -46.74 -29.81
N LEU A 111 -4.78 -47.24 -28.82
CA LEU A 111 -3.30 -47.28 -28.89
C LEU A 111 -2.78 -48.28 -29.92
N MET A 112 -3.61 -49.23 -30.35
CA MET A 112 -3.23 -50.24 -31.35
C MET A 112 -3.59 -49.81 -32.77
N CYS A 113 -4.75 -49.15 -32.95
CA CYS A 113 -5.14 -48.61 -34.26
C CYS A 113 -4.53 -47.24 -34.54
N LEU A 114 -3.96 -46.58 -33.53
CA LEU A 114 -3.42 -45.22 -33.62
C LEU A 114 -4.45 -44.22 -34.18
N ALA A 115 -5.71 -44.37 -33.77
CA ALA A 115 -6.83 -43.61 -34.30
C ALA A 115 -7.85 -43.24 -33.22
N TYR A 116 -8.65 -42.22 -33.52
CA TYR A 116 -9.69 -41.64 -32.68
C TYR A 116 -11.09 -42.10 -33.13
N TYR A 117 -11.95 -42.40 -32.14
CA TYR A 117 -13.26 -43.00 -32.34
C TYR A 117 -14.35 -42.20 -31.63
N CYS A 118 -15.44 -41.90 -32.34
CA CYS A 118 -16.69 -41.44 -31.74
C CYS A 118 -17.48 -42.63 -31.18
N GLU A 119 -18.56 -42.34 -30.44
CA GLU A 119 -19.40 -43.35 -29.79
C GLU A 119 -19.90 -44.45 -30.73
N THR A 120 -20.12 -44.14 -32.01
CA THR A 120 -20.57 -45.15 -32.99
C THR A 120 -19.43 -46.05 -33.45
N HIS A 121 -18.26 -45.46 -33.75
CA HIS A 121 -17.13 -46.19 -34.32
C HIS A 121 -16.25 -46.89 -33.28
N VAL A 122 -16.42 -46.59 -31.99
CA VAL A 122 -15.73 -47.32 -30.91
C VAL A 122 -16.40 -48.66 -30.59
N LYS A 123 -17.70 -48.82 -30.87
CA LYS A 123 -18.46 -50.05 -30.55
C LYS A 123 -17.80 -51.36 -31.01
N PRO A 124 -17.21 -51.46 -32.22
CA PRO A 124 -16.52 -52.66 -32.63
C PRO A 124 -15.38 -53.08 -31.68
N HIS A 125 -14.72 -52.14 -31.00
CA HIS A 125 -13.68 -52.44 -30.00
C HIS A 125 -14.24 -53.10 -28.74
N TYR A 126 -15.52 -52.89 -28.42
CA TYR A 126 -16.19 -53.54 -27.29
C TYR A 126 -16.88 -54.84 -27.68
N GLU A 127 -17.46 -54.89 -28.88
CA GLU A 127 -18.39 -55.96 -29.29
C GLU A 127 -17.67 -57.08 -30.07
N SER A 128 -16.71 -56.75 -30.93
CA SER A 128 -16.01 -57.72 -31.77
C SER A 128 -14.90 -58.44 -31.01
N SER A 129 -14.86 -59.77 -31.10
CA SER A 129 -13.81 -60.61 -30.51
C SER A 129 -12.40 -60.24 -30.99
N THR A 130 -12.26 -59.76 -32.23
CA THR A 130 -10.97 -59.34 -32.81
C THR A 130 -10.42 -58.08 -32.15
N PHE A 131 -11.30 -57.11 -31.85
CA PHE A 131 -10.88 -55.78 -31.37
C PHE A 131 -10.95 -55.63 -29.85
N LYS A 132 -11.55 -56.57 -29.11
CA LYS A 132 -11.59 -56.58 -27.63
C LYS A 132 -10.22 -56.50 -26.95
N ARG A 133 -9.15 -56.90 -27.66
CA ARG A 133 -7.77 -56.83 -27.15
C ARG A 133 -7.16 -55.43 -27.28
N HIS A 134 -7.83 -54.51 -27.94
CA HIS A 134 -7.33 -53.16 -28.18
C HIS A 134 -7.47 -52.29 -26.94
N LYS A 135 -6.35 -51.68 -26.51
CA LYS A 135 -6.34 -50.75 -25.38
C LYS A 135 -6.89 -49.39 -25.81
N LEU A 136 -8.09 -49.07 -25.34
CA LEU A 136 -8.72 -47.76 -25.50
C LEU A 136 -8.32 -46.83 -24.34
N VAL A 137 -8.09 -45.56 -24.66
CA VAL A 137 -7.76 -44.50 -23.69
C VAL A 137 -8.62 -43.26 -23.92
N ASP A 138 -8.86 -42.51 -22.85
CA ASP A 138 -9.74 -41.33 -22.86
C ASP A 138 -9.16 -40.14 -23.65
N GLU A 139 -10.07 -39.28 -24.11
CA GLU A 139 -9.86 -38.08 -24.93
C GLU A 139 -8.87 -37.05 -24.35
N THR A 140 -8.69 -37.01 -23.03
CA THR A 140 -7.69 -36.16 -22.35
C THR A 140 -6.26 -36.60 -22.64
N GLY A 141 -6.06 -37.86 -23.04
CA GLY A 141 -4.76 -38.38 -23.40
C GLY A 141 -4.51 -38.18 -24.89
N HIS A 142 -4.05 -36.99 -25.29
CA HIS A 142 -3.50 -36.72 -26.62
C HIS A 142 -2.72 -37.95 -27.15
N LEU A 143 -3.29 -38.65 -28.13
CA LEU A 143 -2.78 -39.93 -28.64
C LEU A 143 -1.33 -39.76 -29.13
N ASP A 144 -1.04 -38.63 -29.75
CA ASP A 144 0.29 -38.21 -30.22
C ASP A 144 1.35 -38.26 -29.12
N ARG A 145 0.98 -37.98 -27.86
CA ARG A 145 1.90 -38.02 -26.70
C ARG A 145 2.11 -39.43 -26.15
N LYS A 146 1.31 -40.40 -26.59
CA LYS A 146 1.39 -41.82 -26.18
C LYS A 146 2.06 -42.69 -27.24
N ILE A 147 2.49 -42.10 -28.35
CA ILE A 147 3.14 -42.77 -29.48
C ILE A 147 4.59 -42.32 -29.54
N CYS A 148 5.51 -43.25 -29.73
CA CYS A 148 6.91 -42.96 -29.96
C CYS A 148 7.07 -42.27 -31.32
N PRO A 149 7.65 -41.06 -31.37
CA PRO A 149 7.78 -40.31 -32.61
C PRO A 149 8.74 -40.96 -33.62
N GLN A 150 9.67 -41.79 -33.15
CA GLN A 150 10.67 -42.46 -34.01
C GLN A 150 10.17 -43.80 -34.58
N HIS A 151 9.26 -44.46 -33.88
CA HIS A 151 8.91 -45.86 -34.17
C HIS A 151 7.42 -46.07 -34.41
N GLU A 152 6.59 -45.06 -34.20
CA GLU A 152 5.13 -45.12 -34.35
C GLU A 152 4.51 -46.29 -33.55
N LYS A 153 5.08 -46.58 -32.38
CA LYS A 153 4.61 -47.59 -31.42
C LYS A 153 4.25 -46.94 -30.09
N GLY A 154 3.32 -47.57 -29.36
CA GLY A 154 2.91 -47.10 -28.04
C GLY A 154 4.08 -46.97 -27.06
N LEU A 155 4.06 -45.90 -26.28
CA LEU A 155 4.98 -45.66 -25.17
C LEU A 155 4.48 -46.42 -23.93
N GLU A 156 4.96 -47.64 -23.75
CA GLU A 156 4.54 -48.54 -22.66
C GLU A 156 5.61 -48.76 -21.59
N LEU A 157 6.83 -48.31 -21.85
CA LEU A 157 7.98 -48.48 -20.98
C LEU A 157 8.49 -47.11 -20.52
N PHE A 158 9.20 -47.08 -19.40
CA PHE A 158 9.88 -45.90 -18.87
C PHE A 158 11.35 -46.21 -18.67
N CYS A 159 12.22 -45.40 -19.26
CA CYS A 159 13.65 -45.49 -19.02
C CYS A 159 14.00 -44.63 -17.80
N ARG A 160 14.38 -45.25 -16.69
CA ARG A 160 14.80 -44.56 -15.45
C ARG A 160 16.12 -43.83 -15.62
N SER A 161 17.02 -44.33 -16.47
CA SER A 161 18.30 -43.66 -16.74
C SER A 161 18.11 -42.31 -17.42
N ASP A 162 17.16 -42.21 -18.35
CA ASP A 162 16.94 -41.01 -19.18
C ASP A 162 15.66 -40.23 -18.79
N GLN A 163 14.92 -40.73 -17.80
CA GLN A 163 13.67 -40.15 -17.28
C GLN A 163 12.62 -39.86 -18.37
N MET A 164 12.40 -40.82 -19.27
CA MET A 164 11.45 -40.65 -20.38
C MET A 164 10.67 -41.92 -20.71
N CYS A 165 9.45 -41.73 -21.22
CA CYS A 165 8.64 -42.83 -21.75
C CYS A 165 9.18 -43.28 -23.11
N ILE A 166 9.32 -44.58 -23.31
CA ILE A 166 9.86 -45.19 -24.54
C ILE A 166 8.96 -46.34 -25.03
N CYS A 167 9.10 -46.71 -26.31
CA CYS A 167 8.43 -47.90 -26.86
C CYS A 167 9.36 -49.13 -26.80
N VAL A 168 8.81 -50.32 -27.10
CA VAL A 168 9.58 -51.57 -27.08
C VAL A 168 10.77 -51.58 -28.05
N LEU A 169 10.68 -50.89 -29.19
CA LEU A 169 11.78 -50.85 -30.18
C LEU A 169 12.95 -49.97 -29.71
N CYS A 170 12.70 -48.98 -28.86
CA CYS A 170 13.73 -48.13 -28.27
C CYS A 170 14.71 -48.92 -27.39
N THR A 171 14.28 -50.05 -26.80
CA THR A 171 15.12 -50.85 -25.88
C THR A 171 16.22 -51.62 -26.60
N VAL A 172 16.05 -51.88 -27.90
CA VAL A 172 16.99 -52.65 -28.72
C VAL A 172 18.12 -51.76 -29.26
N ARG A 173 17.85 -50.47 -29.46
CA ARG A 173 18.77 -49.49 -30.05
C ARG A 173 19.25 -48.49 -29.01
N GLU A 174 18.53 -47.39 -28.87
CA GLU A 174 18.95 -46.19 -28.14
C GLU A 174 19.08 -46.41 -26.62
N HIS A 175 18.24 -47.24 -26.01
CA HIS A 175 18.22 -47.46 -24.55
C HIS A 175 18.73 -48.85 -24.17
N ARG A 176 19.63 -49.43 -24.97
CA ARG A 176 20.16 -50.77 -24.72
C ARG A 176 21.02 -50.78 -23.45
N GLY A 177 20.61 -51.58 -22.47
CA GLY A 177 21.31 -51.72 -21.19
C GLY A 177 20.98 -50.63 -20.16
N HIS A 178 20.02 -49.75 -20.45
CA HIS A 178 19.52 -48.80 -19.46
C HIS A 178 18.54 -49.47 -18.49
N ASN A 179 18.31 -48.83 -17.34
CA ASN A 179 17.33 -49.30 -16.36
C ASN A 179 15.93 -48.96 -16.87
N ILE A 180 15.19 -49.98 -17.30
CA ILE A 180 13.87 -49.84 -17.91
C ILE A 180 12.84 -50.56 -17.05
N ALA A 181 11.75 -49.87 -16.75
CA ALA A 181 10.57 -50.41 -16.08
C ALA A 181 9.33 -50.23 -16.97
N SER A 182 8.22 -50.88 -16.61
CA SER A 182 6.94 -50.57 -17.25
C SER A 182 6.48 -49.16 -16.86
N ALA A 183 5.80 -48.46 -17.77
CA ALA A 183 5.28 -47.12 -17.46
C ALA A 183 4.25 -47.14 -16.33
N GLU A 184 3.49 -48.24 -16.18
CA GLU A 184 2.52 -48.40 -15.10
C GLU A 184 3.20 -48.55 -13.72
N GLU A 185 4.26 -49.35 -13.65
CA GLU A 185 5.02 -49.53 -12.41
C GLU A 185 5.68 -48.22 -11.97
N GLU A 186 6.35 -47.51 -12.89
CA GLU A 186 6.97 -46.23 -12.57
C GLU A 186 5.93 -45.19 -12.13
N ARG A 187 4.76 -45.18 -12.78
CA ARG A 187 3.64 -44.31 -12.40
C ARG A 187 3.23 -44.54 -10.95
N ILE A 188 3.08 -45.79 -10.52
CA ILE A 188 2.68 -46.11 -9.13
C ILE A 188 3.69 -45.52 -8.14
N GLU A 189 4.98 -45.64 -8.41
CA GLU A 189 6.01 -45.13 -7.51
C GLU A 189 6.05 -43.60 -7.48
N LYS A 190 6.04 -42.95 -8.65
CA LYS A 190 5.98 -41.48 -8.74
C LYS A 190 4.69 -40.91 -8.14
N GLN A 191 3.58 -41.65 -8.24
CA GLN A 191 2.30 -41.26 -7.65
C GLN A 191 2.37 -41.17 -6.12
N LYS A 192 3.11 -42.08 -5.45
CA LYS A 192 3.31 -42.02 -3.99
C LYS A 192 4.03 -40.74 -3.59
N ILE A 193 5.09 -40.38 -4.33
CA ILE A 193 5.85 -39.16 -4.10
C ILE A 193 4.92 -37.94 -4.24
N LEU A 194 4.12 -37.88 -5.30
CA LEU A 194 3.18 -36.77 -5.51
C LEU A 194 2.16 -36.64 -4.38
N VAL A 195 1.65 -37.73 -3.81
CA VAL A 195 0.72 -37.69 -2.67
C VAL A 195 1.39 -37.13 -1.42
N VAL A 196 2.64 -37.50 -1.15
CA VAL A 196 3.41 -36.94 -0.04
C VAL A 196 3.67 -35.45 -0.25
N THR A 197 4.19 -35.06 -1.41
CA THR A 197 4.45 -33.65 -1.74
C THR A 197 3.17 -32.81 -1.72
N GLN A 198 2.04 -33.35 -2.19
CA GLN A 198 0.74 -32.67 -2.10
C GLN A 198 0.35 -32.41 -0.64
N SER A 199 0.58 -33.38 0.25
CA SER A 199 0.27 -33.25 1.67
C SER A 199 1.16 -32.20 2.35
N GLU A 200 2.46 -32.17 2.02
CA GLU A 200 3.39 -31.15 2.50
C GLU A 200 2.99 -29.74 2.03
N VAL A 201 2.63 -29.59 0.75
CA VAL A 201 2.15 -28.31 0.20
C VAL A 201 0.87 -27.87 0.91
N GLN A 202 -0.08 -28.78 1.14
CA GLN A 202 -1.31 -28.47 1.89
C GLN A 202 -1.01 -28.01 3.32
N TYR A 203 -0.07 -28.66 4.01
CA TYR A 203 0.37 -28.24 5.33
C TYR A 203 0.96 -26.82 5.32
N ILE A 204 1.87 -26.53 4.38
CA ILE A 204 2.49 -25.20 4.24
C ILE A 204 1.42 -24.14 3.97
N ILE A 205 0.44 -24.44 3.11
CA ILE A 205 -0.69 -23.53 2.84
C ILE A 205 -1.45 -23.22 4.13
N GLN A 206 -1.78 -24.24 4.93
CA GLN A 206 -2.50 -24.04 6.19
C GLN A 206 -1.72 -23.18 7.18
N GLU A 207 -0.42 -23.44 7.36
CA GLU A 207 0.44 -22.64 8.23
C GLU A 207 0.51 -21.17 7.76
N ARG A 208 0.70 -20.93 6.46
CA ARG A 208 0.73 -19.57 5.90
C ARG A 208 -0.61 -18.85 6.00
N MET A 209 -1.72 -19.57 5.89
CA MET A 209 -3.05 -19.00 6.13
C MET A 209 -3.23 -18.57 7.57
N LYS A 210 -2.73 -19.35 8.54
CA LYS A 210 -2.77 -19.00 9.97
C LYS A 210 -1.91 -17.78 10.28
N GLU A 211 -0.65 -17.77 9.83
CA GLU A 211 0.25 -16.62 9.99
C GLU A 211 -0.35 -15.34 9.40
N LEU A 212 -0.99 -15.44 8.23
CA LEU A 212 -1.65 -14.30 7.58
C LEU A 212 -2.81 -13.76 8.43
N GLN A 213 -3.61 -14.63 9.04
CA GLN A 213 -4.71 -14.24 9.92
C GLN A 213 -4.20 -13.56 11.19
N GLU A 214 -3.17 -14.11 11.82
CA GLU A 214 -2.53 -13.52 13.01
C GLU A 214 -1.93 -12.14 12.70
N LEU A 215 -1.23 -12.01 11.56
CA LEU A 215 -0.66 -10.73 11.15
C LEU A 215 -1.75 -9.68 10.88
N LYS A 216 -2.83 -10.05 10.20
CA LYS A 216 -3.98 -9.15 9.99
C LYS A 216 -4.57 -8.67 11.31
N HIS A 217 -4.78 -9.60 12.26
CA HIS A 217 -5.28 -9.25 13.58
C HIS A 217 -4.35 -8.29 14.32
N ASN A 218 -3.04 -8.55 14.32
CA ASN A 218 -2.06 -7.68 14.96
C ASN A 218 -2.05 -6.27 14.36
N VAL A 219 -2.15 -6.16 13.03
CA VAL A 219 -2.25 -4.86 12.34
C VAL A 219 -3.52 -4.10 12.78
N ASP A 220 -4.65 -4.78 12.88
CA ASP A 220 -5.91 -4.16 13.33
C ASP A 220 -5.85 -3.69 14.79
N VAL A 221 -5.22 -4.48 15.67
CA VAL A 221 -4.98 -4.12 17.07
C VAL A 221 -4.08 -2.89 17.16
N LEU A 222 -2.97 -2.87 16.42
CA LEU A 222 -2.05 -1.72 16.39
C LEU A 222 -2.75 -0.45 15.88
N LYS A 223 -3.50 -0.56 14.78
CA LYS A 223 -4.26 0.55 14.21
C LYS A 223 -5.28 1.11 15.22
N SER A 224 -6.04 0.23 15.85
CA SER A 224 -7.03 0.61 16.86
C SER A 224 -6.39 1.23 18.10
N GLY A 225 -5.23 0.70 18.52
CA GLY A 225 -4.44 1.23 19.62
C GLY A 225 -3.93 2.64 19.34
N ALA A 226 -3.36 2.87 18.15
CA ALA A 226 -2.90 4.19 17.72
C ALA A 226 -4.04 5.22 17.67
N GLN A 227 -5.20 4.84 17.12
CA GLN A 227 -6.38 5.72 17.09
C GLN A 227 -6.89 6.08 18.48
N ARG A 228 -6.89 5.12 19.42
CA ARG A 228 -7.30 5.37 20.80
C ARG A 228 -6.34 6.31 21.52
N ALA A 229 -5.03 6.08 21.38
CA ALA A 229 -4.01 6.95 21.96
C ALA A 229 -4.10 8.39 21.40
N GLN A 230 -4.35 8.54 20.10
CA GLN A 230 -4.57 9.85 19.49
C GLN A 230 -5.81 10.54 20.06
N ALA A 231 -6.95 9.83 20.12
CA ALA A 231 -8.19 10.40 20.64
C ALA A 231 -8.10 10.80 22.13
N GLU A 232 -7.39 10.00 22.92
CA GLU A 232 -7.12 10.30 24.33
C GLU A 232 -6.24 11.54 24.47
N SER A 233 -5.16 11.62 23.67
CA SER A 233 -4.29 12.80 23.62
C SER A 233 -5.05 14.05 23.21
N ASP A 234 -5.85 14.00 22.14
CA ASP A 234 -6.63 15.12 21.63
C ASP A 234 -7.63 15.60 22.69
N LYS A 235 -8.28 14.66 23.39
CA LYS A 235 -9.18 14.98 24.50
C LYS A 235 -8.46 15.70 25.63
N THR A 236 -7.30 15.21 26.07
CA THR A 236 -6.51 15.86 27.12
C THR A 236 -6.09 17.27 26.74
N PHE A 237 -5.59 17.47 25.50
CA PHE A 237 -5.23 18.80 25.03
C PHE A 237 -6.45 19.74 24.94
N HIS A 238 -7.60 19.22 24.51
CA HIS A 238 -8.84 19.99 24.47
C HIS A 238 -9.27 20.45 25.87
N GLU A 239 -9.24 19.56 26.86
CA GLU A 239 -9.57 19.89 28.26
C GLU A 239 -8.61 20.94 28.85
N MET A 240 -7.32 20.85 28.52
CA MET A 240 -6.32 21.85 28.93
C MET A 240 -6.60 23.22 28.30
N LEU A 241 -6.88 23.29 27.00
CA LEU A 241 -7.21 24.53 26.32
C LEU A 241 -8.46 25.18 26.90
N GLN A 242 -9.52 24.38 27.14
CA GLN A 242 -10.73 24.88 27.80
C GLN A 242 -10.45 25.44 29.21
N ALA A 243 -9.55 24.82 29.97
CA ALA A 243 -9.18 25.31 31.29
C ALA A 243 -8.47 26.67 31.22
N VAL A 244 -7.54 26.83 30.28
CA VAL A 244 -6.84 28.10 30.04
C VAL A 244 -7.81 29.20 29.60
N GLU A 245 -8.74 28.88 28.69
CA GLU A 245 -9.75 29.84 28.24
C GLU A 245 -10.70 30.27 29.36
N ARG A 246 -11.15 29.33 30.20
CA ARG A 246 -11.96 29.63 31.39
C ARG A 246 -11.22 30.56 32.34
N TRP A 247 -9.97 30.24 32.67
CA TRP A 247 -9.16 31.06 33.55
C TRP A 247 -8.91 32.48 33.00
N LYS A 248 -8.66 32.59 31.69
CA LYS A 248 -8.56 33.90 31.00
C LYS A 248 -9.86 34.71 31.13
N ALA A 249 -11.03 34.06 30.96
CA ALA A 249 -12.32 34.73 31.09
C ALA A 249 -12.57 35.23 32.53
N GLU A 250 -12.24 34.41 33.53
CA GLU A 250 -12.36 34.76 34.95
C GLU A 250 -11.49 35.97 35.31
N ILE A 251 -10.22 35.99 34.87
CA ILE A 251 -9.32 37.13 35.09
C ILE A 251 -9.88 38.40 34.44
N ASN A 252 -10.30 38.31 33.17
CA ASN A 252 -10.87 39.45 32.47
C ASN A 252 -12.12 40.00 33.18
N GLN A 253 -12.99 39.10 33.66
CA GLN A 253 -14.18 39.50 34.40
C GLN A 253 -13.82 40.23 35.71
N MET A 254 -12.82 39.73 36.44
CA MET A 254 -12.33 40.37 37.67
C MET A 254 -11.75 41.76 37.40
N ILE A 255 -10.93 41.90 36.34
CA ILE A 255 -10.36 43.20 35.94
C ILE A 255 -11.48 44.19 35.61
N MET A 256 -12.48 43.78 34.81
CA MET A 256 -13.60 44.65 34.45
C MET A 256 -14.45 45.03 35.67
N ALA A 257 -14.72 44.09 36.57
CA ALA A 257 -15.49 44.36 37.79
C ALA A 257 -14.77 45.36 38.71
N ASN A 258 -13.46 45.18 38.91
CA ASN A 258 -12.65 46.11 39.68
C ASN A 258 -12.61 47.50 39.05
N MET A 259 -12.46 47.57 37.71
CA MET A 259 -12.50 48.84 36.98
C MET A 259 -13.86 49.54 37.16
N GLN A 260 -14.98 48.82 36.99
CA GLN A 260 -16.32 49.38 37.16
C GLN A 260 -16.57 49.86 38.60
N ALA A 261 -16.12 49.11 39.61
CA ALA A 261 -16.24 49.52 41.01
C ALA A 261 -15.42 50.80 41.29
N ALA A 262 -14.20 50.89 40.77
CA ALA A 262 -13.36 52.07 40.91
C ALA A 262 -13.98 53.29 40.21
N MET A 263 -14.56 53.10 39.01
CA MET A 263 -15.28 54.15 38.28
C MET A 263 -16.50 54.63 39.07
N ALA A 264 -17.34 53.72 39.56
CA ALA A 264 -18.53 54.08 40.36
C ALA A 264 -18.16 54.83 41.64
N GLN A 265 -17.05 54.48 42.29
CA GLN A 265 -16.54 55.21 43.45
C GLN A 265 -16.06 56.62 43.07
N ALA A 266 -15.39 56.77 41.92
CA ALA A 266 -14.94 58.06 41.42
C ALA A 266 -16.15 58.95 41.06
N ASP A 267 -17.15 58.41 40.35
CA ASP A 267 -18.38 59.12 39.99
C ASP A 267 -19.11 59.61 41.25
N GLY A 268 -19.27 58.76 42.26
CA GLY A 268 -19.88 59.17 43.54
C GLY A 268 -19.04 60.19 44.35
N TYR A 269 -17.74 60.33 44.07
CA TYR A 269 -16.93 61.41 44.64
C TYR A 269 -17.12 62.71 43.84
N VAL A 270 -17.18 62.63 42.51
CA VAL A 270 -17.49 63.76 41.63
C VAL A 270 -18.85 64.36 41.99
N GLU A 271 -19.91 63.55 42.10
CA GLU A 271 -21.26 64.02 42.44
C GLU A 271 -21.30 64.75 43.80
N ARG A 272 -20.54 64.26 44.80
CA ARG A 272 -20.45 64.92 46.11
C ARG A 272 -19.76 66.27 46.02
N LEU A 273 -18.65 66.36 45.28
CA LEU A 273 -17.96 67.64 45.06
C LEU A 273 -18.84 68.62 44.29
N GLU A 274 -19.59 68.16 43.28
CA GLU A 274 -20.53 69.00 42.55
C GLU A 274 -21.62 69.57 43.47
N GLN A 275 -22.17 68.76 44.38
CA GLN A 275 -23.14 69.20 45.38
C GLN A 275 -22.55 70.21 46.36
N GLU A 276 -21.34 69.96 46.87
CA GLU A 276 -20.65 70.88 47.78
C GLU A 276 -20.36 72.22 47.09
N ILE A 277 -19.90 72.20 45.83
CA ILE A 277 -19.70 73.40 45.03
C ILE A 277 -21.01 74.17 44.85
N MET A 278 -22.13 73.50 44.53
CA MET A 278 -23.43 74.16 44.38
C MET A 278 -23.90 74.82 45.68
N GLU A 279 -23.71 74.16 46.82
CA GLU A 279 -24.07 74.73 48.12
C GLU A 279 -23.19 75.93 48.50
N LEU A 280 -21.87 75.83 48.27
CA LEU A 280 -20.94 76.94 48.47
C LEU A 280 -21.28 78.12 47.57
N GLN A 281 -21.62 77.89 46.30
CA GLN A 281 -22.07 78.93 45.37
C GLN A 281 -23.36 79.61 45.84
N ARG A 282 -24.33 78.86 46.37
CA ARG A 282 -25.56 79.41 46.95
C ARG A 282 -25.26 80.30 48.15
N ARG A 283 -24.42 79.83 49.08
CA ARG A 283 -24.06 80.58 50.29
C ARG A 283 -23.25 81.84 49.96
N ASP A 284 -22.37 81.77 48.95
CA ASP A 284 -21.64 82.94 48.44
C ASP A 284 -22.60 83.99 47.83
N ALA A 285 -23.65 83.57 47.12
CA ALA A 285 -24.67 84.48 46.60
C ALA A 285 -25.47 85.16 47.73
N GLU A 286 -25.85 84.41 48.77
CA GLU A 286 -26.52 84.96 49.97
C GLU A 286 -25.63 85.99 50.69
N LEU A 287 -24.34 85.70 50.84
CA LEU A 287 -23.35 86.64 51.40
C LEU A 287 -23.25 87.92 50.58
N ARG A 288 -23.11 87.81 49.26
CA ARG A 288 -23.08 88.98 48.36
C ARG A 288 -24.33 89.85 48.49
N GLN A 289 -25.51 89.23 48.54
CA GLN A 289 -26.78 89.95 48.71
C GLN A 289 -26.83 90.77 50.01
N ILE A 290 -26.34 90.21 51.13
CA ILE A 290 -26.30 90.93 52.41
C ILE A 290 -25.22 92.01 52.42
N LEU A 291 -24.05 91.78 51.82
CA LEU A 291 -22.98 92.80 51.73
C LEU A 291 -23.41 94.03 50.92
N GLU A 292 -24.25 93.84 49.90
CA GLU A 292 -24.74 94.90 49.02
C GLU A 292 -26.02 95.59 49.53
N THR A 293 -26.59 95.16 50.66
CA THR A 293 -27.85 95.72 51.19
C THR A 293 -27.65 97.08 51.86
N GLU A 294 -28.57 98.02 51.63
CA GLU A 294 -28.61 99.31 52.34
C GLU A 294 -29.42 99.24 53.67
N ASP A 295 -30.15 98.15 53.90
CA ASP A 295 -30.94 97.93 55.11
C ASP A 295 -30.08 97.43 56.28
N ASN A 296 -29.72 98.35 57.18
CA ASN A 296 -28.89 98.09 58.34
C ASN A 296 -29.50 97.04 59.31
N ILE A 297 -30.82 96.93 59.42
CA ILE A 297 -31.47 95.97 60.33
C ILE A 297 -31.41 94.58 59.71
N HIS A 298 -31.72 94.45 58.42
CA HIS A 298 -31.63 93.18 57.69
C HIS A 298 -30.20 92.64 57.67
N PHE A 299 -29.20 93.50 57.52
CA PHE A 299 -27.78 93.14 57.64
C PHE A 299 -27.47 92.53 59.02
N LEU A 300 -27.79 93.26 60.10
CA LEU A 300 -27.48 92.84 61.46
C LEU A 300 -28.23 91.57 61.90
N GLN A 301 -29.45 91.35 61.39
CA GLN A 301 -30.22 90.13 61.68
C GLN A 301 -29.65 88.88 61.00
N ASN A 302 -29.13 89.00 59.77
CA ASN A 302 -28.59 87.87 59.01
C ASN A 302 -27.09 87.64 59.22
N PHE A 303 -26.35 88.65 59.69
CA PHE A 303 -24.92 88.58 59.95
C PHE A 303 -24.49 87.37 60.83
N PRO A 304 -25.16 87.07 61.97
CA PRO A 304 -24.77 85.95 62.82
C PRO A 304 -24.87 84.59 62.12
N THR A 305 -25.84 84.41 61.22
CA THR A 305 -26.14 83.15 60.53
C THR A 305 -25.16 82.90 59.37
N LEU A 306 -24.69 83.96 58.73
CA LEU A 306 -23.82 83.89 57.54
C LEU A 306 -22.33 83.99 57.87
N CYS A 307 -21.96 84.57 59.03
CA CYS A 307 -20.56 84.70 59.45
C CYS A 307 -19.93 83.37 59.93
N VAL A 308 -20.73 82.31 60.08
CA VAL A 308 -20.20 80.97 60.37
C VAL A 308 -19.60 80.40 59.08
N PRO A 309 -18.27 80.11 59.03
CA PRO A 309 -17.67 79.45 57.90
C PRO A 309 -18.36 78.09 57.70
N PRO A 310 -18.67 77.68 56.46
CA PRO A 310 -19.06 76.30 56.23
C PRO A 310 -17.93 75.41 56.76
N GLU A 311 -18.28 74.31 57.44
CA GLU A 311 -17.30 73.31 57.84
C GLU A 311 -16.65 72.76 56.57
N GLY A 312 -15.50 73.31 56.21
CA GLY A 312 -14.70 72.73 55.16
C GLY A 312 -14.31 71.35 55.65
N HIS A 313 -14.82 70.31 55.02
CA HIS A 313 -14.26 68.95 55.14
C HIS A 313 -12.88 68.88 54.46
N GLY A 314 -12.04 69.90 54.65
CA GLY A 314 -10.69 70.04 54.14
C GLY A 314 -9.65 69.61 55.18
N ALA A 315 -9.70 68.35 55.63
CA ALA A 315 -8.58 67.74 56.38
C ALA A 315 -8.63 66.20 56.44
N GLN A 316 -9.20 65.51 55.45
CA GLN A 316 -8.96 64.07 55.27
C GLN A 316 -8.53 63.80 53.83
N SER A 317 -7.32 64.25 53.50
CA SER A 317 -6.60 63.94 52.26
C SER A 317 -6.26 62.44 52.10
N SER A 318 -6.83 61.56 52.93
CA SER A 318 -6.55 60.12 52.94
C SER A 318 -7.56 59.28 52.16
N ASN A 319 -8.66 59.86 51.65
CA ASN A 319 -9.73 59.13 50.95
C ASN A 319 -9.98 59.57 49.49
N GLN A 320 -9.05 60.29 48.86
CA GLN A 320 -9.07 60.41 47.40
C GLN A 320 -8.87 59.02 46.78
N PRO A 321 -9.76 58.55 45.88
CA PRO A 321 -9.50 57.35 45.11
C PRO A 321 -8.19 57.55 44.34
N SER A 322 -7.23 56.64 44.51
CA SER A 322 -5.90 56.67 43.88
C SER A 322 -5.92 56.42 42.35
N VAL A 323 -6.98 56.87 41.67
CA VAL A 323 -7.26 56.64 40.24
C VAL A 323 -6.54 57.65 39.33
N PHE A 324 -5.77 58.59 39.87
CA PHE A 324 -4.84 59.39 39.06
C PHE A 324 -3.69 58.50 38.59
N LEU A 325 -3.89 57.88 37.43
CA LEU A 325 -2.90 57.19 36.63
C LEU A 325 -1.60 58.00 36.59
N ARG A 326 -0.52 57.42 37.11
CA ARG A 326 0.83 57.86 36.76
C ARG A 326 0.93 57.82 35.24
N ARG A 327 1.12 58.99 34.63
CA ARG A 327 1.55 59.12 33.24
C ARG A 327 3.02 58.74 33.23
N ASP A 328 3.33 57.45 33.07
CA ASP A 328 4.70 57.01 32.82
C ASP A 328 5.06 57.42 31.38
N GLU A 329 5.71 58.57 31.25
CA GLU A 329 6.63 58.86 30.16
C GLU A 329 8.00 58.24 30.48
N GLN A 330 8.67 57.70 29.45
CA GLN A 330 10.06 57.22 29.37
C GLN A 330 10.26 55.77 29.91
N ASP A 331 10.97 54.85 29.25
CA ASP A 331 12.06 54.98 28.30
C ASP A 331 12.22 53.66 27.51
N GLY A 332 12.12 53.72 26.18
CA GLY A 332 12.34 52.59 25.28
C GLY A 332 13.79 52.55 24.80
N HIS A 333 14.72 52.22 25.70
CA HIS A 333 16.10 51.97 25.32
C HIS A 333 16.23 50.60 24.62
N ARG A 334 16.46 50.72 23.31
CA ARG A 334 17.02 49.75 22.37
C ARG A 334 18.08 48.86 23.04
N HIS A 335 17.87 47.54 23.05
CA HIS A 335 18.94 46.57 23.15
C HIS A 335 18.89 45.61 21.97
N GLU A 336 19.85 45.79 21.08
CA GLU A 336 20.29 44.80 20.11
C GLU A 336 20.84 43.58 20.88
N GLY A 337 20.42 42.38 20.46
CA GLY A 337 20.89 41.10 20.97
C GLY A 337 21.19 40.16 19.80
N THR A 338 22.43 40.23 19.33
CA THR A 338 23.10 39.29 18.43
C THR A 338 23.24 37.91 19.04
N SER A 339 23.05 36.89 18.20
CA SER A 339 23.82 35.64 18.08
C SER A 339 24.23 34.85 19.34
N GLY A 340 23.74 33.61 19.38
CA GLY A 340 24.25 32.50 20.17
C GLY A 340 23.60 31.20 19.72
#